data_AF-A0AAW2EQA3-F1
#
_entry.id   AF-A0AAW2EQA3-F1
#
_cell.length_a   1.000
_cell.length_b   1.000
_cell.length_c   1.000
_cell.angle_alpha   90.00
_cell.angle_beta   90.00
_cell.angle_gamma   90.00
#
_symmetry.space_group_name_H-M   'P 1'
#
loop_
_entity.id
_entity.type
_entity.pdbx_description
1 polymer ?
#
loop_
_entity_poly.entity_id
_entity_poly.type
_entity_poly.pdbx_seq_one_letter_code
_entity_poly.pdbx_strand_id
1 'polypeptide(L)'
;MKHKLPSHYNKECIKKCLQDTFPNRRQWIINTGLNISNIFKKYLRLLDYNGEMIELDFDAIYPTCGDNFLAKFPSFYIKHILCYIEQCRADIKKKIDISLPINNDGLRALIALTLLLPPANSFRKNNGKGCKGKGKILQNKDNLIYTEVPNPQLLRIFPEGTSLPYTETRIRSEATTNVQPYIMCIQGQEKVSYFVQGDGFFFDFQKEGTLIAAFDFLFKLYQVLHISYPSSFLNFYNFIDSFIYKINSKPSNIASSLHINICNVGESSI
;
A
#
# COMPACT_ATOMS: atom_id res chain seq x y z
N MET A 1 -26.28 20.93 -1.68
CA MET A 1 -26.17 20.71 -3.14
C MET A 1 -26.28 19.22 -3.42
N LYS A 2 -27.17 18.78 -4.31
CA LYS A 2 -27.18 17.38 -4.78
C LYS A 2 -25.87 17.14 -5.53
N HIS A 3 -25.07 16.17 -5.09
CA HIS A 3 -23.83 15.82 -5.77
C HIS A 3 -24.17 15.30 -7.17
N LYS A 4 -23.79 16.04 -8.22
CA LYS A 4 -23.87 15.53 -9.59
C LYS A 4 -22.77 14.50 -9.77
N LEU A 5 -23.16 13.29 -10.18
CA LEU A 5 -22.22 12.24 -10.57
C LEU A 5 -21.24 12.80 -11.61
N PRO A 6 -19.94 12.52 -11.48
CA PRO A 6 -18.96 12.90 -12.49
C PRO A 6 -19.33 12.26 -13.83
N SER A 7 -19.27 13.03 -14.90
CA SER A 7 -19.37 12.54 -16.27
C SER A 7 -18.05 12.80 -16.98
N HIS A 8 -17.81 12.13 -18.11
CA HIS A 8 -16.62 12.39 -18.94
C HIS A 8 -16.52 13.86 -19.37
N TYR A 9 -17.66 14.52 -19.63
CA TYR A 9 -17.70 15.94 -20.03
C TYR A 9 -17.14 16.89 -18.95
N ASN A 10 -17.33 16.56 -17.66
CA ASN A 10 -16.89 17.40 -16.56
C ASN A 10 -15.47 17.07 -16.08
N LYS A 11 -14.82 16.05 -16.65
CA LYS A 11 -13.53 15.53 -16.17
C LYS A 11 -12.45 16.60 -16.16
N GLU A 12 -12.25 17.30 -17.27
CA GLU A 12 -11.24 18.35 -17.36
C GLU A 12 -11.52 19.53 -16.43
N CYS A 13 -12.80 19.88 -16.23
CA CYS A 13 -13.17 20.93 -15.28
C CYS A 13 -12.88 20.52 -13.83
N ILE A 14 -13.15 19.25 -13.48
CA ILE A 14 -12.85 18.71 -12.15
C ILE A 14 -11.34 18.63 -11.95
N LYS A 15 -10.60 18.12 -12.92
CA LYS A 15 -9.13 18.04 -12.92
C LYS A 15 -8.52 19.43 -12.69
N LYS A 16 -8.92 20.43 -13.48
CA LYS A 16 -8.45 21.81 -13.33
C LYS A 16 -8.77 22.39 -11.95
N CYS A 17 -9.99 22.21 -11.46
CA CYS A 17 -10.37 22.67 -10.12
C CYS A 17 -9.54 22.01 -9.02
N LEU A 18 -9.25 20.71 -9.12
CA LEU A 18 -8.40 19.99 -8.17
C LEU A 18 -6.94 20.46 -8.21
N GLN A 19 -6.42 20.81 -9.38
CA GLN A 19 -5.09 21.43 -9.54
C GLN A 19 -5.05 22.82 -8.91
N ASP A 20 -6.01 23.69 -9.25
CA ASP A 20 -6.08 25.07 -8.75
C ASP A 20 -6.23 25.10 -7.21
N THR A 21 -6.94 24.12 -6.64
CA THR A 21 -7.18 24.01 -5.20
C THR A 21 -6.16 23.13 -4.46
N PHE A 22 -5.20 22.52 -5.16
CA PHE A 22 -4.24 21.57 -4.59
C PHE A 22 -3.48 22.13 -3.37
N PRO A 23 -2.90 23.36 -3.39
CA PRO A 23 -2.12 23.87 -2.26
C PRO A 23 -2.94 23.96 -0.96
N ASN A 24 -4.16 24.51 -1.05
CA ASN A 24 -5.06 24.66 0.09
C ASN A 24 -5.54 23.29 0.61
N ARG A 25 -5.86 22.39 -0.32
CA ARG A 25 -6.31 21.03 0.00
C ARG A 25 -5.21 20.24 0.69
N ARG A 26 -3.99 20.27 0.16
CA ARG A 26 -2.82 19.59 0.74
C ARG A 26 -2.49 20.10 2.14
N GLN A 27 -2.47 21.42 2.33
CA GLN A 27 -2.27 22.02 3.65
C GLN A 27 -3.34 21.58 4.65
N TRP A 28 -4.62 21.57 4.24
CA TRP A 28 -5.69 21.08 5.10
C TRP A 28 -5.53 19.59 5.45
N ILE A 29 -5.14 18.76 4.49
CA ILE A 29 -4.91 17.32 4.72
C ILE A 29 -3.77 17.12 5.73
N ILE A 30 -2.64 17.79 5.57
CA ILE A 30 -1.49 17.68 6.49
C ILE A 30 -1.86 18.17 7.89
N ASN A 31 -2.53 19.32 7.99
CA ASN A 31 -2.76 19.99 9.28
C ASN A 31 -4.00 19.48 10.02
N THR A 32 -4.98 18.92 9.31
CA THR A 32 -6.33 18.65 9.85
C THR A 32 -6.94 17.35 9.34
N GLY A 33 -6.33 16.62 8.40
CA GLY A 33 -6.86 15.38 7.84
C GLY A 33 -6.95 14.25 8.87
N LEU A 34 -7.92 14.32 9.77
CA LEU A 34 -8.05 13.45 10.95
C LEU A 34 -8.11 11.95 10.57
N ASN A 35 -8.73 11.62 9.43
CA ASN A 35 -8.80 10.27 8.86
C ASN A 35 -9.25 10.29 7.39
N ILE A 36 -9.16 9.15 6.71
CA ILE A 36 -9.47 9.00 5.29
C ILE A 36 -10.91 9.37 4.97
N SER A 37 -11.87 8.85 5.75
CA SER A 37 -13.29 9.12 5.52
C SER A 37 -13.60 10.62 5.57
N ASN A 38 -12.95 11.37 6.47
CA ASN A 38 -13.13 12.83 6.57
C ASN A 38 -12.52 13.57 5.37
N ILE A 39 -11.37 13.10 4.87
CA ILE A 39 -10.75 13.66 3.66
C ILE A 39 -11.70 13.48 2.46
N PHE A 40 -12.20 12.27 2.23
CA PHE A 40 -13.11 12.01 1.11
C PHE A 40 -14.50 12.64 1.28
N LYS A 41 -15.00 12.81 2.51
CA LYS A 41 -16.22 13.60 2.75
C LYS A 41 -16.05 15.05 2.35
N LYS A 42 -14.87 15.65 2.60
CA LYS A 42 -14.60 17.06 2.26
C LYS A 42 -14.23 17.23 0.79
N TYR A 43 -13.41 16.33 0.24
CA TYR A 43 -12.89 16.39 -1.11
C TYR A 43 -13.32 15.17 -1.93
N LEU A 44 -14.64 14.99 -2.05
CA LEU A 44 -15.24 13.81 -2.67
C LEU A 44 -14.77 13.57 -4.11
N ARG A 45 -14.42 14.64 -4.83
CA ARG A 45 -13.89 14.58 -6.20
C ARG A 45 -12.58 13.80 -6.33
N LEU A 46 -11.85 13.53 -5.24
CA LEU A 46 -10.69 12.65 -5.26
C LEU A 46 -11.05 11.17 -5.56
N LEU A 47 -12.29 10.76 -5.31
CA LEU A 47 -12.78 9.41 -5.62
C LEU A 47 -13.19 9.25 -7.08
N ASP A 48 -13.34 10.34 -7.82
CA ASP A 48 -13.83 10.30 -9.19
C ASP A 48 -12.76 9.68 -10.13
N TYR A 49 -13.23 9.14 -11.26
CA TYR A 49 -12.39 8.67 -12.36
C TYR A 49 -11.37 7.60 -11.96
N ASN A 50 -11.78 6.63 -11.12
CA ASN A 50 -11.00 5.42 -10.79
C ASN A 50 -9.56 5.70 -10.35
N GLY A 51 -9.37 6.77 -9.57
CA GLY A 51 -8.06 7.11 -9.01
C GLY A 51 -7.23 8.11 -9.82
N GLU A 52 -7.66 8.50 -11.02
CA GLU A 52 -6.93 9.53 -11.81
C GLU A 52 -6.76 10.86 -11.06
N MET A 53 -7.68 11.18 -10.15
CA MET A 53 -7.58 12.39 -9.31
C MET A 53 -6.54 12.25 -8.18
N ILE A 54 -6.23 11.02 -7.75
CA ILE A 54 -5.14 10.73 -6.82
C ILE A 54 -3.80 10.82 -7.55
N GLU A 55 -3.71 10.26 -8.76
CA GLU A 55 -2.52 10.36 -9.62
C GLU A 55 -2.12 11.83 -9.86
N LEU A 56 -3.10 12.67 -10.19
CA LEU A 56 -2.92 14.11 -10.38
C LEU A 56 -2.25 14.80 -9.18
N ASP A 57 -2.71 14.48 -7.98
CA ASP A 57 -2.15 15.04 -6.75
C ASP A 57 -0.78 14.44 -6.44
N PHE A 58 -0.57 13.16 -6.73
CA PHE A 58 0.73 12.52 -6.53
C PHE A 58 1.80 13.18 -7.40
N ASP A 59 1.51 13.43 -8.69
CA ASP A 59 2.42 14.12 -9.60
C ASP A 59 2.68 15.57 -9.18
N ALA A 60 1.70 16.23 -8.54
CA ALA A 60 1.89 17.56 -7.96
C ALA A 60 2.81 17.54 -6.72
N ILE A 61 2.80 16.46 -5.93
CA ILE A 61 3.68 16.29 -4.76
C ILE A 61 5.09 15.88 -5.18
N TYR A 62 5.21 14.92 -6.10
CA TYR A 62 6.46 14.33 -6.54
C TYR A 62 6.57 14.33 -8.08
N PRO A 63 6.88 15.48 -8.68
CA PRO A 63 7.03 15.59 -10.12
C PRO A 63 8.01 14.54 -10.65
N THR A 64 7.67 13.89 -11.76
CA THR A 64 8.50 12.88 -12.47
C THR A 64 8.67 11.52 -11.78
N CYS A 65 8.11 11.34 -10.58
CA CYS A 65 8.23 10.07 -9.84
C CYS A 65 7.06 9.11 -10.04
N GLY A 66 5.95 9.55 -10.67
CA GLY A 66 4.70 8.80 -10.81
C GLY A 66 4.86 7.37 -11.34
N ASP A 67 5.69 7.20 -12.38
CA ASP A 67 5.84 5.91 -13.07
C ASP A 67 6.99 5.05 -12.52
N ASN A 68 7.74 5.52 -11.53
CA ASN A 68 8.97 4.87 -11.08
C ASN A 68 8.73 3.43 -10.58
N PHE A 69 7.61 3.18 -9.89
CA PHE A 69 7.29 1.84 -9.42
C PHE A 69 6.90 0.92 -10.56
N LEU A 70 5.96 1.35 -11.41
CA LEU A 70 5.52 0.59 -12.58
C LEU A 70 6.68 0.27 -13.54
N ALA A 71 7.64 1.19 -13.68
CA ALA A 71 8.80 0.99 -14.52
C ALA A 71 9.84 0.03 -13.88
N LYS A 72 10.23 0.27 -12.62
CA LYS A 72 11.37 -0.44 -12.01
C LYS A 72 11.00 -1.73 -11.30
N PHE A 73 9.86 -1.78 -10.62
CA PHE A 73 9.52 -2.94 -9.82
C PHE A 73 9.37 -4.20 -10.69
N PRO A 74 8.60 -4.17 -11.79
CA PRO A 74 8.46 -5.33 -12.66
C PRO A 74 9.74 -5.69 -13.43
N SER A 75 10.42 -4.69 -13.98
CA SER A 75 11.57 -4.90 -14.88
C SER A 75 12.84 -5.32 -14.15
N PHE A 76 13.06 -4.81 -12.94
CA PHE A 76 14.28 -5.04 -12.17
C PHE A 76 14.00 -5.88 -10.92
N TYR A 77 13.14 -5.39 -10.02
CA TYR A 77 13.05 -5.96 -8.68
C TYR A 77 12.40 -7.34 -8.62
N ILE A 78 11.39 -7.66 -9.44
CA ILE A 78 10.73 -8.98 -9.39
C ILE A 78 11.77 -10.10 -9.54
N LYS A 79 12.55 -10.09 -10.63
CA LYS A 79 13.56 -11.12 -10.90
C LYS A 79 14.59 -11.21 -9.76
N HIS A 80 15.10 -10.07 -9.31
CA HIS A 80 16.16 -10.03 -8.31
C HIS A 80 15.69 -10.48 -6.92
N ILE A 81 14.48 -10.09 -6.51
CA ILE A 81 13.88 -10.53 -5.24
C ILE A 81 13.66 -12.04 -5.27
N LEU A 82 13.08 -12.58 -6.35
CA LEU A 82 12.81 -14.00 -6.47
C LEU A 82 14.10 -14.84 -6.49
N CYS A 83 15.12 -14.38 -7.22
CA CYS A 83 16.44 -15.01 -7.21
C CYS A 83 17.08 -14.97 -5.81
N TYR A 84 17.00 -13.83 -5.11
CA TYR A 84 17.53 -13.67 -3.77
C TYR A 84 16.87 -14.62 -2.75
N ILE A 85 15.54 -14.79 -2.80
CA ILE A 85 14.88 -15.72 -1.88
C ILE A 85 15.16 -17.18 -2.22
N GLU A 86 15.42 -17.50 -3.49
CA GLU A 86 15.77 -18.85 -3.92
C GLU A 86 17.18 -19.24 -3.46
N GLN A 87 18.15 -18.35 -3.62
CA GLN A 87 19.54 -18.62 -3.29
C GLN A 87 19.86 -18.43 -1.80
N CYS A 88 19.29 -17.39 -1.18
CA CYS A 88 19.73 -16.94 0.15
C CYS A 88 18.67 -17.13 1.25
N ARG A 89 17.37 -17.25 0.91
CA ARG A 89 16.27 -17.27 1.90
C ARG A 89 15.22 -18.33 1.58
N ALA A 90 15.67 -19.59 1.50
CA ALA A 90 14.79 -20.74 1.25
C ALA A 90 13.65 -20.88 2.27
N ASP A 91 13.81 -20.37 3.49
CA ASP A 91 12.76 -20.27 4.51
C ASP A 91 11.58 -19.41 4.05
N ILE A 92 11.86 -18.25 3.47
CA ILE A 92 10.84 -17.34 2.92
C ILE A 92 10.21 -17.93 1.67
N LYS A 93 11.02 -18.50 0.75
CA LYS A 93 10.51 -19.15 -0.47
C LYS A 93 9.48 -20.23 -0.13
N LYS A 94 9.83 -21.16 0.78
CA LYS A 94 8.91 -22.22 1.23
C LYS A 94 7.64 -21.65 1.85
N LYS A 95 7.75 -20.60 2.69
CA LYS A 95 6.58 -19.97 3.30
C LYS A 95 5.63 -19.39 2.25
N ILE A 96 6.17 -18.72 1.24
CA ILE A 96 5.39 -18.14 0.14
C ILE A 96 4.73 -19.24 -0.70
N ASP A 97 5.50 -20.26 -1.09
CA ASP A 97 5.02 -21.35 -1.94
C ASP A 97 3.88 -22.15 -1.25
N ILE A 98 3.88 -22.24 0.09
CA ILE A 98 2.81 -22.91 0.85
C ILE A 98 1.61 -21.98 1.08
N SER A 99 1.84 -20.71 1.37
CA SER A 99 0.78 -19.81 1.83
C SER A 99 0.06 -19.05 0.71
N LEU A 100 0.67 -18.88 -0.46
CA LEU A 100 0.05 -18.15 -1.56
C LEU A 100 -0.68 -19.09 -2.53
N PRO A 101 -2.01 -18.96 -2.66
CA PRO A 101 -2.78 -19.75 -3.63
C PRO A 101 -2.60 -19.32 -5.09
N ILE A 102 -1.96 -18.16 -5.36
CA ILE A 102 -1.80 -17.59 -6.70
C ILE A 102 -0.34 -17.64 -7.11
N ASN A 103 -0.05 -18.33 -8.22
CA ASN A 103 1.26 -18.34 -8.82
C ASN A 103 1.46 -17.12 -9.74
N ASN A 104 1.79 -15.98 -9.13
CA ASN A 104 2.11 -14.74 -9.84
C ASN A 104 3.41 -14.15 -9.29
N ASP A 105 4.41 -13.96 -10.15
CA ASP A 105 5.75 -13.52 -9.73
C ASP A 105 5.77 -12.12 -9.12
N GLY A 106 4.93 -11.20 -9.61
CA GLY A 106 4.76 -9.87 -9.02
C GLY A 106 4.22 -9.93 -7.59
N LEU A 107 3.21 -10.78 -7.37
CA LEU A 107 2.66 -11.04 -6.03
C LEU A 107 3.72 -11.69 -5.13
N ARG A 108 4.39 -12.74 -5.60
CA ARG A 108 5.40 -13.47 -4.84
C ARG A 108 6.55 -12.54 -4.44
N ALA A 109 7.04 -11.70 -5.36
CA ALA A 109 8.09 -10.72 -5.08
C ALA A 109 7.63 -9.66 -4.07
N LEU A 110 6.40 -9.14 -4.20
CA LEU A 110 5.86 -8.15 -3.27
C LEU A 110 5.73 -8.73 -1.86
N ILE A 111 5.15 -9.92 -1.72
CA ILE A 111 5.01 -10.60 -0.44
C ILE A 111 6.39 -11.00 0.13
N ALA A 112 7.31 -11.48 -0.71
CA ALA A 112 8.69 -11.74 -0.29
C ALA A 112 9.34 -10.51 0.31
N LEU A 113 9.19 -9.34 -0.32
CA LEU A 113 9.75 -8.10 0.17
C LEU A 113 9.19 -7.73 1.56
N THR A 114 7.90 -7.98 1.83
CA THR A 114 7.32 -7.76 3.17
C THR A 114 7.93 -8.68 4.24
N LEU A 115 8.30 -9.91 3.88
CA LEU A 115 8.90 -10.89 4.79
C LEU A 115 10.40 -10.64 5.02
N LEU A 116 11.08 -10.11 3.99
CA LEU A 116 12.47 -9.69 4.05
C LEU A 116 12.67 -8.42 4.88
N LEU A 117 11.64 -7.56 4.97
CA LEU A 117 11.64 -6.30 5.69
C LEU A 117 10.66 -6.35 6.87
N PRO A 118 10.94 -7.14 7.93
CA PRO A 118 10.05 -7.27 9.06
C PRO A 118 9.86 -5.93 9.80
N PRO A 119 8.81 -5.81 10.63
CA PRO A 119 8.54 -4.59 11.41
C PRO A 119 9.76 -4.13 12.22
N ALA A 120 9.91 -2.82 12.37
CA ALA A 120 11.02 -2.23 13.13
C ALA A 120 11.10 -2.79 14.57
N ASN A 121 12.30 -2.91 15.13
CA ASN A 121 12.52 -3.51 16.46
C ASN A 121 11.76 -2.82 17.61
N SER A 122 11.30 -1.58 17.44
CA SER A 122 10.39 -0.90 18.37
C SER A 122 9.05 -1.63 18.53
N PHE A 123 8.57 -2.33 17.49
CA PHE A 123 7.39 -3.20 17.55
C PHE A 123 7.62 -4.48 18.35
N ARG A 124 8.87 -4.95 18.46
CA ARG A 124 9.21 -6.20 19.17
C ARG A 124 9.49 -5.99 20.66
N LYS A 125 9.76 -4.75 21.10
CA LYS A 125 10.26 -4.47 22.46
C LYS A 125 9.22 -4.55 23.59
N ASN A 126 7.92 -4.65 23.31
CA ASN A 126 6.90 -4.68 24.37
C ASN A 126 6.60 -6.06 24.97
N ASN A 127 7.24 -7.13 24.50
CA ASN A 127 7.03 -8.49 25.04
C ASN A 127 8.09 -8.95 26.05
N GLY A 128 8.98 -8.06 26.51
CA GLY A 128 10.05 -8.39 27.47
C GLY A 128 10.04 -7.48 28.71
N LYS A 129 9.48 -7.99 29.82
CA LYS A 129 9.73 -7.68 31.24
C LYS A 129 10.06 -6.21 31.65
N GLY A 130 9.11 -5.59 32.36
CA GLY A 130 9.37 -5.01 33.69
C GLY A 130 9.89 -3.56 33.82
N CYS A 131 8.98 -2.70 34.28
CA CYS A 131 9.15 -1.65 35.31
C CYS A 131 9.60 -0.20 34.96
N LYS A 132 8.64 0.70 35.26
CA LYS A 132 8.69 2.02 35.92
C LYS A 132 9.11 3.26 35.13
N GLY A 133 8.11 4.02 34.69
CA GLY A 133 8.19 5.46 34.38
C GLY A 133 6.81 6.06 34.13
N LYS A 134 6.40 7.04 34.94
CA LYS A 134 5.10 7.75 34.85
C LYS A 134 5.06 8.61 33.58
N GLY A 135 4.02 8.43 32.76
CA GLY A 135 3.70 9.31 31.64
C GLY A 135 2.64 8.68 30.73
N LYS A 136 1.41 9.17 30.78
CA LYS A 136 0.31 8.74 29.90
C LYS A 136 0.63 9.11 28.45
N ILE A 137 0.85 8.11 27.61
CA ILE A 137 0.53 8.18 26.18
C ILE A 137 -0.33 6.96 25.90
N LEU A 138 -1.60 7.17 25.55
CA LEU A 138 -2.42 6.13 24.92
C LEU A 138 -1.81 5.84 23.54
N GLN A 139 -0.87 4.89 23.47
CA GLN A 139 -0.51 4.24 22.21
C GLN A 139 -1.40 3.01 22.07
N ASN A 140 -2.32 3.11 21.12
CA ASN A 140 -3.34 2.11 20.83
C ASN A 140 -2.73 0.75 20.42
N LYS A 141 -3.55 -0.28 20.65
CA LYS A 141 -3.34 -1.73 20.49
C LYS A 141 -2.96 -2.25 19.09
N ASP A 142 -2.10 -1.59 18.33
CA ASP A 142 -1.62 -2.11 17.03
C ASP A 142 -0.41 -3.05 17.16
N ASN A 143 -0.20 -3.69 18.32
CA ASN A 143 0.91 -4.63 18.58
C ASN A 143 0.65 -6.05 18.04
N LEU A 144 -0.23 -6.22 17.05
CA LEU A 144 -0.45 -7.52 16.42
C LEU A 144 0.67 -7.80 15.41
N ILE A 145 1.59 -8.68 15.78
CA ILE A 145 2.50 -9.30 14.81
C ILE A 145 1.66 -10.26 13.97
N TYR A 146 1.23 -9.82 12.80
CA TYR A 146 0.59 -10.70 11.82
C TYR A 146 1.60 -11.73 11.32
N THR A 147 1.40 -12.99 11.69
CA THR A 147 2.21 -14.14 11.23
C THR A 147 1.72 -14.70 9.91
N GLU A 148 0.49 -14.35 9.53
CA GLU A 148 -0.22 -14.76 8.32
C GLU A 148 0.47 -14.24 7.06
N VAL A 149 0.44 -15.04 6.00
CA VAL A 149 1.01 -14.72 4.69
C VAL A 149 -0.08 -14.97 3.63
N PRO A 150 -0.49 -13.95 2.87
CA PRO A 150 -0.06 -12.55 2.97
C PRO A 150 -0.60 -11.88 4.24
N ASN A 151 0.08 -10.84 4.73
CA ASN A 151 -0.43 -10.07 5.87
C ASN A 151 -1.67 -9.26 5.44
N PRO A 152 -2.82 -9.39 6.13
CA PRO A 152 -4.11 -8.80 5.73
C PRO A 152 -4.16 -7.27 5.80
N GLN A 153 -3.15 -6.63 6.38
CA GLN A 153 -2.98 -5.17 6.33
C GLN A 153 -2.46 -4.68 4.96
N LEU A 154 -1.90 -5.55 4.13
CA LEU A 154 -1.49 -5.23 2.75
C LEU A 154 -2.44 -5.84 1.72
N LEU A 155 -2.70 -7.14 1.84
CA LEU A 155 -3.46 -7.89 0.85
C LEU A 155 -4.43 -8.86 1.52
N ARG A 156 -5.70 -8.80 1.10
CA ARG A 156 -6.75 -9.74 1.51
C ARG A 156 -7.29 -10.48 0.30
N ILE A 157 -7.25 -11.80 0.35
CA ILE A 157 -7.68 -12.68 -0.74
C ILE A 157 -9.08 -13.21 -0.40
N PHE A 158 -9.99 -13.10 -1.36
CA PHE A 158 -11.38 -13.52 -1.25
C PHE A 158 -11.78 -14.43 -2.43
N PRO A 159 -12.69 -15.39 -2.23
CA PRO A 159 -13.22 -16.22 -3.30
C PRO A 159 -14.18 -15.46 -4.21
N GLU A 160 -14.40 -15.99 -5.41
CA GLU A 160 -15.44 -15.51 -6.33
C GLU A 160 -16.83 -15.51 -5.67
N GLY A 161 -17.69 -14.56 -6.07
CA GLY A 161 -19.03 -14.42 -5.50
C GLY A 161 -19.06 -13.70 -4.14
N THR A 162 -17.91 -13.26 -3.62
CA THR A 162 -17.85 -12.44 -2.39
C THR A 162 -18.61 -11.12 -2.59
N SER A 163 -19.60 -10.86 -1.73
CA SER A 163 -20.32 -9.59 -1.71
C SER A 163 -19.42 -8.48 -1.16
N LEU A 164 -19.00 -7.56 -2.04
CA LEU A 164 -18.14 -6.42 -1.69
C LEU A 164 -18.75 -5.52 -0.60
N PRO A 165 -20.02 -5.05 -0.71
CA PRO A 165 -20.59 -4.15 0.31
C PRO A 165 -20.71 -4.81 1.68
N TYR A 166 -21.04 -6.11 1.72
CA TYR A 166 -21.13 -6.86 2.97
C TYR A 166 -19.76 -7.00 3.62
N THR A 167 -18.73 -7.30 2.82
CA THR A 167 -17.36 -7.46 3.29
C THR A 167 -16.83 -6.17 3.89
N GLU A 168 -17.06 -5.04 3.23
CA GLU A 168 -16.70 -3.72 3.73
C GLU A 168 -17.42 -3.40 5.06
N THR A 169 -18.74 -3.61 5.10
CA THR A 169 -19.56 -3.39 6.31
C THR A 169 -19.05 -4.23 7.48
N ARG A 170 -18.76 -5.52 7.23
CA ARG A 170 -18.22 -6.43 8.23
C ARG A 170 -16.87 -5.93 8.76
N ILE A 171 -15.92 -5.64 7.86
CA ILE A 171 -14.58 -5.17 8.23
C ILE A 171 -14.67 -3.87 9.04
N ARG A 172 -15.56 -2.95 8.66
CA ARG A 172 -15.77 -1.69 9.40
C ARG A 172 -16.42 -1.92 10.76
N SER A 173 -17.31 -2.89 10.89
CA SER A 173 -17.95 -3.24 12.17
C SER A 173 -17.01 -3.93 13.16
N GLU A 174 -16.06 -4.72 12.65
CA GLU A 174 -15.04 -5.41 13.44
C GLU A 174 -13.87 -4.49 13.83
N ALA A 175 -13.67 -3.41 13.08
CA ALA A 175 -12.59 -2.46 13.33
C ALA A 175 -12.89 -1.55 14.54
N THR A 176 -11.96 -1.53 15.50
CA THR A 176 -12.01 -0.60 16.65
C THR A 176 -11.47 0.79 16.32
N THR A 177 -10.74 0.91 15.21
CA THR A 177 -10.09 2.11 14.72
C THR A 177 -10.38 2.29 13.22
N ASN A 178 -9.75 3.28 12.61
CA ASN A 178 -9.80 3.49 11.17
C ASN A 178 -9.19 2.29 10.43
N VAL A 179 -9.87 1.84 9.39
CA VAL A 179 -9.42 0.77 8.51
C VAL A 179 -8.39 1.36 7.55
N GLN A 180 -7.14 0.95 7.74
CA GLN A 180 -6.04 1.30 6.85
C GLN A 180 -6.32 0.84 5.41
N PRO A 181 -5.88 1.58 4.38
CA PRO A 181 -5.99 1.15 2.99
C PRO A 181 -5.28 -0.20 2.75
N TYR A 182 -5.91 -1.09 1.97
CA TYR A 182 -5.33 -2.38 1.60
C TYR A 182 -5.79 -2.82 0.21
N ILE A 183 -5.08 -3.77 -0.37
CA ILE A 183 -5.44 -4.41 -1.63
C ILE A 183 -6.40 -5.57 -1.34
N MET A 184 -7.52 -5.58 -2.04
CA MET A 184 -8.43 -6.73 -2.09
C MET A 184 -8.18 -7.49 -3.40
N CYS A 185 -8.03 -8.80 -3.29
CA CYS A 185 -7.88 -9.72 -4.41
C CYS A 185 -9.08 -10.65 -4.43
N ILE A 186 -9.88 -10.63 -5.49
CA ILE A 186 -10.95 -11.59 -5.72
C ILE A 186 -10.45 -12.63 -6.72
N GLN A 187 -10.42 -13.89 -6.30
CA GLN A 187 -10.05 -15.02 -7.13
C GLN A 187 -11.28 -15.53 -7.89
N GLY A 188 -11.38 -15.18 -9.17
CA GLY A 188 -12.33 -15.80 -10.09
C GLY A 188 -11.75 -17.04 -10.77
N GLN A 189 -12.62 -17.87 -11.35
CA GLN A 189 -12.23 -19.07 -12.11
C GLN A 189 -11.34 -18.74 -13.32
N GLU A 190 -11.65 -17.66 -14.04
CA GLU A 190 -10.91 -17.25 -15.25
C GLU A 190 -10.02 -16.03 -15.03
N LYS A 191 -10.30 -15.23 -13.99
CA LYS A 191 -9.65 -13.95 -13.80
C LYS A 191 -9.52 -13.56 -12.34
N VAL A 192 -8.35 -13.02 -12.00
CA VAL A 192 -8.11 -12.37 -10.72
C VAL A 192 -8.38 -10.87 -10.85
N SER A 193 -9.17 -10.32 -9.93
CA SER A 193 -9.50 -8.90 -9.88
C SER A 193 -8.89 -8.26 -8.64
N TYR A 194 -8.34 -7.05 -8.78
CA TYR A 194 -7.69 -6.31 -7.72
C TYR A 194 -8.39 -4.98 -7.48
N PHE A 195 -8.57 -4.62 -6.21
CA PHE A 195 -9.21 -3.39 -5.78
C PHE A 195 -8.41 -2.76 -4.64
N VAL A 196 -8.52 -1.44 -4.45
CA VAL A 196 -7.97 -0.75 -3.29
C VAL A 196 -9.10 -0.13 -2.50
N GLN A 197 -9.16 -0.42 -1.20
CA GLN A 197 -10.21 0.06 -0.33
C GLN A 197 -9.70 0.36 1.08
N GLY A 198 -10.50 1.10 1.82
CA GLY A 198 -10.33 1.39 3.24
C GLY A 198 -11.47 2.30 3.67
N ASP A 199 -11.81 2.36 4.96
CA ASP A 199 -12.59 3.46 5.55
C ASP A 199 -13.79 4.04 4.74
N GLY A 200 -14.58 3.20 4.06
CA GLY A 200 -15.76 3.63 3.30
C GLY A 200 -15.52 4.01 1.83
N PHE A 201 -14.30 3.88 1.31
CA PHE A 201 -13.96 4.16 -0.08
C PHE A 201 -13.49 2.90 -0.81
N PHE A 202 -13.68 2.91 -2.13
CA PHE A 202 -13.38 1.79 -3.00
C PHE A 202 -12.90 2.29 -4.36
N PHE A 203 -11.78 1.76 -4.83
CA PHE A 203 -11.22 2.00 -6.16
C PHE A 203 -11.18 0.70 -6.94
N ASP A 204 -11.85 0.72 -8.08
CA ASP A 204 -11.84 -0.34 -9.07
C ASP A 204 -10.86 0.00 -10.19
N PHE A 205 -9.87 -0.86 -10.35
CA PHE A 205 -9.00 -0.85 -11.52
C PHE A 205 -9.68 -1.80 -12.50
N GLN A 206 -10.31 -1.24 -13.53
CA GLN A 206 -11.19 -1.92 -14.51
C GLN A 206 -10.57 -3.20 -15.14
N LYS A 207 -11.08 -3.68 -16.27
CA LYS A 207 -10.76 -5.01 -16.84
C LYS A 207 -9.26 -5.37 -17.04
N GLU A 208 -8.29 -4.51 -16.81
CA GLU A 208 -6.85 -4.79 -16.92
C GLU A 208 -6.04 -4.45 -15.66
N GLY A 209 -6.70 -4.20 -14.51
CA GLY A 209 -6.02 -3.94 -13.24
C GLY A 209 -5.10 -5.08 -12.83
N THR A 210 -3.80 -4.83 -12.77
CA THR A 210 -2.81 -5.77 -12.24
C THR A 210 -2.56 -5.52 -10.76
N LEU A 211 -2.07 -6.51 -10.03
CA LEU A 211 -1.63 -6.32 -8.64
C LEU A 211 -0.59 -5.19 -8.52
N ILE A 212 0.32 -5.09 -9.49
CA ILE A 212 1.37 -4.07 -9.52
C ILE A 212 0.74 -2.68 -9.62
N ALA A 213 -0.26 -2.50 -10.50
CA ALA A 213 -0.99 -1.25 -10.61
C ALA A 213 -1.81 -0.93 -9.33
N ALA A 214 -2.45 -1.94 -8.73
CA ALA A 214 -3.18 -1.75 -7.48
C ALA A 214 -2.25 -1.34 -6.32
N PHE A 215 -1.05 -1.92 -6.25
CA PHE A 215 -0.05 -1.54 -5.26
C PHE A 215 0.52 -0.14 -5.51
N ASP A 216 0.87 0.19 -6.75
CA ASP A 216 1.31 1.54 -7.16
C ASP A 216 0.30 2.60 -6.71
N PHE A 217 -0.98 2.37 -6.99
CA PHE A 217 -2.05 3.24 -6.53
C PHE A 217 -2.17 3.30 -5.01
N LEU A 218 -2.14 2.15 -4.32
CA LEU A 218 -2.19 2.10 -2.85
C LEU A 218 -1.08 2.95 -2.24
N PHE A 219 0.13 2.85 -2.77
CA PHE A 219 1.26 3.68 -2.34
C PHE A 219 0.99 5.17 -2.54
N LYS A 220 0.56 5.56 -3.75
CA LYS A 220 0.26 6.96 -4.08
C LYS A 220 -0.87 7.52 -3.21
N LEU A 221 -1.84 6.69 -2.87
CA LEU A 221 -2.94 7.03 -1.96
C LEU A 221 -2.43 7.41 -0.56
N TYR A 222 -1.50 6.64 0.02
CA TYR A 222 -0.88 6.99 1.30
C TYR A 222 -0.19 8.35 1.25
N GLN A 223 0.51 8.63 0.15
CA GLN A 223 1.25 9.88 -0.06
C GLN A 223 0.32 11.08 -0.21
N VAL A 224 -0.71 10.98 -1.07
CA VAL A 224 -1.67 12.06 -1.36
C VAL A 224 -2.52 12.40 -0.15
N LEU A 225 -3.00 11.38 0.56
CA LEU A 225 -3.82 11.57 1.74
C LEU A 225 -3.00 11.86 3.01
N HIS A 226 -1.66 11.80 2.93
CA HIS A 226 -0.74 12.04 4.04
C HIS A 226 -1.06 11.15 5.26
N ILE A 227 -1.20 9.85 5.02
CA ILE A 227 -1.52 8.87 6.06
C ILE A 227 -0.27 8.07 6.39
N SER A 228 -0.06 7.80 7.67
CA SER A 228 1.02 6.92 8.11
C SER A 228 0.81 5.50 7.60
N TYR A 229 1.87 4.90 7.06
CA TYR A 229 1.87 3.50 6.71
C TYR A 229 1.54 2.60 7.93
N PRO A 230 0.95 1.41 7.70
CA PRO A 230 0.79 0.42 8.75
C PRO A 230 2.17 0.11 9.35
N SER A 231 2.21 0.08 10.67
CA SER A 231 3.45 -0.01 11.41
C SER A 231 4.26 -1.29 11.14
N SER A 232 3.54 -2.37 10.82
CA SER A 232 4.09 -3.66 10.38
C SER A 232 4.89 -3.56 9.07
N PHE A 233 4.66 -2.52 8.27
CA PHE A 233 5.26 -2.33 6.96
C PHE A 233 6.17 -1.10 6.87
N LEU A 234 6.58 -0.48 7.99
CA LEU A 234 7.43 0.72 7.93
C LEU A 234 8.74 0.48 7.16
N ASN A 235 9.43 -0.64 7.42
CA ASN A 235 10.66 -0.98 6.69
C ASN A 235 10.38 -1.31 5.22
N PHE A 236 9.26 -1.99 4.95
CA PHE A 236 8.79 -2.30 3.60
C PHE A 236 8.55 -1.03 2.79
N TYR A 237 7.70 -0.11 3.28
CA TYR A 237 7.44 1.14 2.58
C TYR A 237 8.66 2.05 2.52
N ASN A 238 9.52 2.06 3.54
CA ASN A 238 10.80 2.77 3.48
C ASN A 238 11.68 2.29 2.31
N PHE A 239 11.70 0.99 2.02
CA PHE A 239 12.40 0.44 0.85
C PHE A 239 11.76 0.92 -0.45
N ILE A 240 10.43 0.85 -0.55
CA ILE A 240 9.67 1.30 -1.73
C ILE A 240 9.91 2.81 -1.99
N ASP A 241 9.78 3.65 -0.97
CA ASP A 241 9.99 5.11 -1.04
C ASP A 241 11.41 5.44 -1.53
N SER A 242 12.42 4.74 -1.00
CA SER A 242 13.82 5.13 -1.17
C SER A 242 14.44 4.59 -2.45
N PHE A 243 14.22 3.31 -2.76
CA PHE A 243 14.92 2.64 -3.85
C PHE A 243 14.11 2.54 -5.13
N ILE A 244 12.77 2.44 -5.02
CA ILE A 244 11.90 2.29 -6.18
C ILE A 244 11.38 3.65 -6.65
N TYR A 245 10.57 4.34 -5.83
CA TYR A 245 10.04 5.66 -6.17
C TYR A 245 11.09 6.77 -6.12
N LYS A 246 12.16 6.60 -5.33
CA LYS A 246 13.23 7.59 -5.13
C LYS A 246 12.73 8.93 -4.56
N ILE A 247 11.71 8.88 -3.70
CA ILE A 247 11.16 10.07 -3.01
C ILE A 247 11.75 10.28 -1.63
N ASN A 248 12.31 9.23 -1.01
CA ASN A 248 13.02 9.34 0.27
C ASN A 248 14.54 9.24 0.07
N SER A 249 15.27 10.28 0.49
CA SER A 249 16.74 10.35 0.39
C SER A 249 17.48 9.67 1.55
N LYS A 250 16.76 9.24 2.60
CA LYS A 250 17.34 8.62 3.80
C LYS A 250 16.75 7.23 4.03
N PRO A 251 17.20 6.21 3.28
CA PRO A 251 16.79 4.84 3.55
C PRO A 251 17.28 4.38 4.93
N SER A 252 16.50 3.52 5.57
CA SER A 252 16.94 2.83 6.79
C SER A 252 18.08 1.86 6.46
N ASN A 253 18.97 1.61 7.43
CA ASN A 253 20.06 0.64 7.25
C ASN A 253 19.55 -0.73 6.83
N ILE A 254 18.39 -1.17 7.34
CA ILE A 254 17.78 -2.45 6.98
C ILE A 254 17.38 -2.46 5.51
N ALA A 255 16.73 -1.40 5.02
CA ALA A 255 16.34 -1.29 3.63
C ALA A 255 17.57 -1.22 2.70
N SER A 256 18.59 -0.44 3.08
CA SER A 256 19.85 -0.32 2.32
C SER A 256 20.58 -1.64 2.20
N SER A 257 20.77 -2.36 3.32
CA SER A 257 21.44 -3.66 3.31
C SER A 257 20.68 -4.67 2.45
N LEU A 258 19.34 -4.69 2.54
CA LEU A 258 18.55 -5.59 1.69
C LEU A 258 18.66 -5.21 0.21
N HIS A 259 18.62 -3.92 -0.12
CA HIS A 259 18.74 -3.47 -1.52
C HIS A 259 20.05 -3.91 -2.15
N ILE A 260 21.17 -3.75 -1.44
CA ILE A 260 22.50 -4.21 -1.88
C ILE A 260 22.49 -5.72 -2.11
N ASN A 261 21.98 -6.49 -1.15
CA ASN A 261 21.94 -7.95 -1.26
C ASN A 261 21.10 -8.44 -2.45
N ILE A 262 19.94 -7.80 -2.69
CA ILE A 262 19.08 -8.11 -3.84
C ILE A 262 19.81 -7.80 -5.16
N CYS A 263 20.52 -6.67 -5.26
CA CYS A 263 21.24 -6.29 -6.47
C CYS A 263 22.39 -7.27 -6.79
N ASN A 264 23.17 -7.65 -5.77
CA ASN A 264 24.35 -8.51 -5.96
C ASN A 264 24.00 -9.92 -6.47
N VAL A 265 22.82 -10.45 -6.11
CA VAL A 265 22.38 -11.79 -6.56
C VAL A 265 22.02 -11.79 -8.05
N GLY A 266 21.57 -10.67 -8.60
CA GLY A 266 21.28 -10.55 -10.04
C GLY A 266 22.51 -10.55 -10.93
N GLU A 267 23.62 -10.01 -10.43
CA GLU A 267 24.91 -9.93 -11.16
C GLU A 267 25.64 -11.28 -11.19
N SER A 268 25.42 -12.14 -10.19
CA SER A 268 26.09 -13.45 -10.06
C SER A 268 25.51 -14.55 -10.96
N SER A 269 24.46 -14.23 -11.73
CA SER A 269 23.70 -15.20 -12.55
C SER A 269 23.81 -14.93 -14.07
N ILE A 270 24.85 -14.21 -14.48
CA ILE A 270 25.20 -13.92 -15.89
C ILE A 270 26.57 -14.54 -16.20
#